data_AF-A0A938DJR1-F1
#
_entry.id   AF-A0A938DJR1-F1
#
_cell.length_a   1.000
_cell.length_b   1.000
_cell.length_c   1.000
_cell.angle_alpha   90.00
_cell.angle_beta   90.00
_cell.angle_gamma   90.00
#
_symmetry.space_group_name_H-M   'P 1'
#
loop_
_entity.id
_entity.type
_entity.pdbx_description
1 polymer ?
#
loop_
_entity_poly.entity_id
_entity_poly.type
_entity_poly.pdbx_seq_one_letter_code
_entity_poly.pdbx_strand_id
1 'polypeptide(L)'
;MSNLITTVGFFAVLGLLAWLGWGLEPHWASKDGRKIMCRMQLTPNDPRERPRWHDVKIAIDDRELFVYARSRRAADLRGNWRVIGAITDEAKKRRIYELRSANDDGASVRVPVKSRCVPVLDELVP
;
A
#
# COMPACT_ATOMS: atom_id res chain seq x y z
N MET A 1 -23.41 21.22 -34.46
CA MET A 1 -23.78 21.24 -33.03
C MET A 1 -23.70 19.86 -32.36
N SER A 2 -24.16 18.77 -32.98
CA SER A 2 -24.08 17.40 -32.42
C SER A 2 -22.66 16.99 -31.99
N ASN A 3 -21.64 17.16 -32.85
CA ASN A 3 -20.25 16.81 -32.55
C ASN A 3 -19.65 17.56 -31.34
N LEU A 4 -20.09 18.80 -31.09
CA LEU A 4 -19.60 19.58 -29.94
C LEU A 4 -20.17 18.99 -28.63
N ILE A 5 -21.47 18.69 -28.61
CA ILE A 5 -22.15 18.12 -27.43
C ILE A 5 -21.57 16.74 -27.09
N THR A 6 -21.33 15.88 -28.09
CA THR A 6 -20.74 14.56 -27.86
C THR A 6 -19.30 14.66 -27.37
N THR A 7 -18.51 15.62 -27.88
CA THR A 7 -17.13 15.85 -27.43
C THR A 7 -17.07 16.35 -26.00
N VAL A 8 -17.91 17.33 -25.64
CA VAL A 8 -18.01 17.84 -24.26
C VAL A 8 -18.46 16.73 -23.31
N GLY A 9 -19.47 15.93 -23.71
CA GLY A 9 -19.92 14.78 -22.94
C GLY A 9 -18.82 13.75 -22.70
N PHE A 10 -18.01 13.45 -23.72
CA PHE A 10 -16.88 12.52 -23.60
C PHE A 10 -15.85 12.99 -22.58
N PHE A 11 -15.42 14.26 -22.63
CA PHE A 11 -14.47 14.80 -21.66
C PHE A 11 -15.05 14.89 -20.25
N ALA A 12 -16.34 15.19 -20.10
CA ALA A 12 -17.00 15.17 -18.80
C ALA A 12 -16.97 13.76 -18.16
N VAL A 13 -17.25 12.72 -18.95
CA VAL A 13 -17.17 11.33 -18.48
C VAL A 13 -15.73 10.94 -18.13
N LEU A 14 -14.75 11.28 -18.97
CA LEU A 14 -13.34 11.03 -18.66
C LEU A 14 -12.88 11.75 -17.39
N GLY A 15 -13.28 13.02 -17.22
CA GLY A 15 -12.98 13.80 -16.03
C GLY A 15 -13.59 13.18 -14.76
N LEU A 16 -14.84 12.71 -14.84
CA LEU A 16 -15.51 12.03 -13.74
C LEU A 16 -14.79 10.72 -13.36
N LEU A 17 -14.45 9.89 -14.35
CA LEU A 17 -13.71 8.65 -14.11
C LEU A 17 -12.31 8.91 -13.52
N ALA A 18 -11.61 9.94 -14.01
CA ALA A 18 -10.32 10.34 -13.46
C ALA A 18 -10.45 10.81 -12.01
N TRP A 19 -11.47 11.62 -11.70
CA TRP A 19 -11.74 12.10 -10.34
C TRP A 19 -12.06 10.96 -9.37
N LEU A 20 -12.90 10.00 -9.80
CA LEU A 20 -13.20 8.79 -9.02
C LEU A 20 -11.95 7.93 -8.78
N GLY A 21 -11.07 7.81 -9.79
CA GLY A 21 -9.82 7.06 -9.68
C GLY A 21 -8.77 7.70 -8.79
N TRP A 22 -8.72 9.03 -8.71
CA TRP A 22 -7.66 9.76 -8.00
C TRP A 22 -7.65 9.49 -6.49
N GLY A 23 -8.81 9.20 -5.89
CA GLY A 23 -8.93 8.86 -4.47
C GLY A 23 -8.60 7.41 -4.12
N LEU A 24 -8.51 6.51 -5.12
CA LEU A 24 -8.30 5.09 -4.88
C LEU A 24 -6.82 4.81 -4.68
N GLU A 25 -6.46 4.38 -3.47
CA GLU A 25 -5.12 3.87 -3.24
C GLU A 25 -4.93 2.56 -4.02
N PRO A 26 -3.79 2.40 -4.72
CA PRO A 26 -3.49 1.17 -5.41
C PRO A 26 -3.32 0.06 -4.37
N HIS A 27 -4.37 -0.73 -4.23
CA HIS A 27 -4.45 -1.83 -3.30
C HIS A 27 -5.10 -3.02 -4.00
N TRP A 28 -4.48 -4.18 -3.87
CA TRP A 28 -5.07 -5.45 -4.25
C TRP A 28 -4.71 -6.49 -3.19
N ALA A 29 -5.67 -7.35 -2.86
CA ALA A 29 -5.43 -8.51 -2.00
C ALA A 29 -6.04 -9.75 -2.65
N SER A 30 -5.29 -10.84 -2.58
CA SER A 30 -5.73 -12.19 -2.93
C SER A 30 -6.94 -12.63 -2.08
N LYS A 31 -7.62 -13.70 -2.52
CA LYS A 31 -8.84 -14.19 -1.87
C LYS A 31 -8.57 -14.68 -0.44
N ASP A 32 -7.41 -15.30 -0.23
CA ASP A 32 -6.87 -15.78 1.04
C ASP A 32 -6.15 -14.68 1.85
N GLY A 33 -5.97 -13.48 1.29
CA GLY A 33 -5.35 -12.35 1.98
C GLY A 33 -3.82 -12.44 2.14
N ARG A 34 -3.19 -13.54 1.71
CA ARG A 34 -1.74 -13.79 1.88
C ARG A 34 -0.86 -13.12 0.84
N LYS A 35 -1.39 -12.84 -0.35
CA LYS A 35 -0.70 -12.04 -1.38
C LYS A 35 -1.38 -10.69 -1.52
N ILE A 36 -0.59 -9.63 -1.43
CA ILE A 36 -1.09 -8.26 -1.51
C ILE A 36 -0.21 -7.38 -2.39
N MET A 37 -0.81 -6.34 -2.95
CA MET A 37 -0.12 -5.22 -3.55
C MET A 37 -0.57 -3.97 -2.82
N CYS A 38 0.37 -3.25 -2.23
CA CYS A 38 0.11 -2.12 -1.35
C CYS A 38 1.27 -1.12 -1.39
N ARG A 39 1.19 -0.08 -0.55
CA ARG A 39 2.25 0.92 -0.44
C ARG A 39 3.06 0.72 0.84
N MET A 40 4.37 0.81 0.68
CA MET A 40 5.35 0.70 1.75
C MET A 40 6.31 1.89 1.69
N GLN A 41 6.80 2.31 2.86
CA GLN A 41 7.86 3.30 2.99
C GLN A 41 8.86 2.84 4.05
N LEU A 42 10.13 3.21 3.89
CA LEU A 42 11.12 3.04 4.96
C LEU A 42 10.85 4.03 6.08
N THR A 43 11.15 3.61 7.30
CA THR A 43 11.25 4.51 8.45
C THR A 43 12.52 5.34 8.25
N PRO A 44 12.42 6.68 8.23
CA PRO A 44 13.57 7.53 8.01
C PRO A 44 14.48 7.50 9.24
N ASN A 45 15.80 7.47 9.01
CA ASN A 45 16.79 7.54 10.09
C ASN A 45 17.00 8.98 10.57
N ASP A 46 16.87 9.96 9.66
CA ASP A 46 16.87 11.39 9.98
C ASP A 46 15.43 11.95 9.91
N PRO A 47 14.93 12.63 10.95
CA PRO A 47 13.64 13.32 10.93
C PRO A 47 13.44 14.31 9.75
N ARG A 48 14.51 14.76 9.10
CA ARG A 48 14.48 15.64 7.92
C ARG A 48 14.22 14.89 6.62
N GLU A 49 14.44 13.58 6.60
CA GLU A 49 14.14 12.76 5.44
C GLU A 49 12.63 12.61 5.27
N ARG A 50 12.18 12.78 4.02
CA ARG A 50 10.79 12.58 3.65
C ARG A 50 10.69 11.32 2.79
N PRO A 51 10.60 10.13 3.40
CA PRO A 51 10.52 8.89 2.65
C PRO A 51 9.29 8.91 1.77
N ARG A 52 9.42 8.33 0.57
CA ARG A 52 8.32 8.24 -0.39
C ARG A 52 7.62 6.92 -0.24
N TRP A 53 6.31 6.94 -0.48
CA TRP A 53 5.52 5.72 -0.60
C TRP A 53 5.83 5.04 -1.94
N HIS A 54 6.16 3.76 -1.86
CA HIS A 54 6.44 2.92 -3.02
C HIS A 54 5.43 1.78 -3.11
N ASP A 55 4.96 1.49 -4.32
CA ASP A 55 4.10 0.34 -4.56
C ASP A 55 4.95 -0.94 -4.53
N VAL A 56 4.57 -1.87 -3.65
CA VAL A 56 5.23 -3.16 -3.44
C VAL A 56 4.22 -4.29 -3.56
N LYS A 57 4.71 -5.48 -3.88
CA LYS A 57 3.95 -6.72 -3.73
C LYS A 57 4.48 -7.45 -2.50
N ILE A 58 3.60 -7.99 -1.68
CA ILE A 58 3.96 -8.72 -0.48
C ILE A 58 3.30 -10.10 -0.55
N ALA A 59 4.08 -11.14 -0.25
CA ALA A 59 3.57 -12.47 0.03
C ALA A 59 3.80 -12.77 1.51
N ILE A 60 2.79 -13.29 2.18
CA ILE A 60 2.81 -13.67 3.59
C ILE A 60 2.99 -15.19 3.63
N ASP A 61 4.02 -15.63 4.33
CA ASP A 61 4.27 -17.03 4.63
C ASP A 61 4.58 -17.16 6.11
N ASP A 62 3.74 -17.91 6.83
CA ASP A 62 3.74 -18.00 8.29
C ASP A 62 3.83 -16.62 8.97
N ARG A 63 4.98 -16.27 9.56
CA ARG A 63 5.24 -15.00 10.26
C ARG A 63 6.14 -14.04 9.48
N GLU A 64 6.50 -14.38 8.26
CA GLU A 64 7.39 -13.58 7.43
C GLU A 64 6.65 -12.98 6.22
N LEU A 65 7.02 -11.75 5.91
CA LEU A 65 6.52 -10.98 4.79
C LEU A 65 7.63 -10.89 3.75
N PHE A 66 7.40 -11.50 2.59
CA PHE A 66 8.29 -11.43 1.44
C PHE A 66 7.90 -10.25 0.57
N VAL A 67 8.70 -9.20 0.59
CA VAL A 67 8.45 -7.96 -0.12
C VAL A 67 9.19 -7.94 -1.45
N TYR A 68 8.42 -7.75 -2.52
CA TYR A 68 8.88 -7.62 -3.90
C TYR A 68 8.60 -6.20 -4.40
N ALA A 69 9.63 -5.37 -4.38
CA ALA A 69 9.56 -4.02 -4.94
C ALA A 69 9.97 -4.02 -6.43
N ARG A 70 9.12 -3.43 -7.30
CA ARG A 70 9.37 -3.39 -8.74
C ARG A 70 10.31 -2.27 -9.17
N SER A 71 10.32 -1.14 -8.47
CA SER A 71 11.10 0.04 -8.86
C SER A 71 12.51 0.02 -8.28
N ARG A 72 13.50 0.53 -9.02
CA ARG A 72 14.89 0.67 -8.54
C ARG A 72 14.99 1.54 -7.29
N ARG A 73 14.12 2.56 -7.18
CA ARG A 73 14.06 3.48 -6.01
C ARG A 73 13.48 2.83 -4.75
N ALA A 74 12.89 1.64 -4.90
CA ALA A 74 12.33 0.87 -3.80
C ALA A 74 13.13 -0.42 -3.56
N ALA A 75 14.36 -0.52 -4.09
CA ALA A 75 15.17 -1.72 -3.97
C ALA A 75 15.42 -2.10 -2.50
N ASP A 76 15.59 -1.09 -1.65
CA ASP A 76 15.88 -1.24 -0.22
C ASP A 76 14.67 -1.79 0.58
N LEU A 77 13.47 -1.80 -0.02
CA LEU A 77 12.28 -2.41 0.58
C LEU A 77 12.19 -3.92 0.32
N ARG A 78 13.05 -4.48 -0.55
CA ARG A 78 12.98 -5.90 -0.93
C ARG A 78 13.50 -6.79 0.20
N GLY A 79 12.94 -7.99 0.30
CA GLY A 79 13.43 -9.03 1.22
C GLY A 79 12.38 -9.43 2.24
N ASN A 80 12.86 -9.95 3.37
CA ASN A 80 12.02 -10.53 4.42
C ASN A 80 11.80 -9.50 5.53
N TRP A 81 10.54 -9.36 5.91
CA TRP A 81 10.08 -8.43 6.94
C TRP A 81 9.20 -9.15 7.95
N ARG A 82 9.14 -8.64 9.17
CA ARG A 82 8.24 -9.12 10.21
C ARG A 82 7.38 -7.97 10.72
N VAL A 83 6.12 -8.27 11.02
CA VAL A 83 5.21 -7.30 11.65
C VAL A 83 5.60 -7.16 13.12
N ILE A 84 5.77 -5.93 13.58
CA ILE A 84 6.10 -5.61 14.97
C ILE A 84 4.98 -4.84 15.67
N GLY A 85 4.06 -4.26 14.91
CA GLY A 85 2.98 -3.45 15.45
C GLY A 85 1.98 -3.02 14.38
N ALA A 86 0.84 -2.50 14.82
CA ALA A 86 -0.19 -2.00 13.93
C ALA A 86 -0.96 -0.83 14.57
N ILE A 87 -1.25 0.18 13.76
CA ILE A 87 -2.04 1.37 14.14
C ILE A 87 -3.16 1.54 13.12
N THR A 88 -4.35 1.94 13.59
CA THR A 88 -5.46 2.31 12.71
C THR A 88 -5.54 3.82 12.57
N ASP A 89 -5.47 4.32 11.34
CA ASP A 89 -5.82 5.69 10.99
C ASP A 89 -7.30 5.72 10.61
N GLU A 90 -8.16 6.05 11.58
CA GLU A 90 -9.61 6.12 11.39
C GLU A 90 -10.02 7.22 10.40
N ALA A 91 -9.33 8.37 10.44
CA ALA A 91 -9.63 9.51 9.58
C ALA A 91 -9.45 9.16 8.09
N LYS A 92 -8.42 8.38 7.77
CA LYS A 92 -8.14 7.95 6.39
C LYS A 92 -8.63 6.54 6.06
N LYS A 93 -9.30 5.85 7.00
CA LYS A 93 -9.79 4.47 6.87
C LYS A 93 -8.67 3.49 6.47
N ARG A 94 -7.50 3.64 7.07
CA ARG A 94 -6.29 2.83 6.77
C ARG A 94 -5.78 2.11 8.01
N ARG A 95 -5.29 0.90 7.80
CA ARG A 95 -4.53 0.12 8.77
C ARG A 95 -3.06 0.21 8.38
N ILE A 96 -2.23 0.66 9.32
CA ILE A 96 -0.79 0.87 9.12
C ILE A 96 -0.07 -0.18 9.95
N TYR A 97 0.76 -0.98 9.31
CA TYR A 97 1.58 -1.99 9.95
C TYR A 97 3.03 -1.51 9.99
N GLU A 98 3.64 -1.63 11.16
CA GLU A 98 5.07 -1.40 11.35
C GLU A 98 5.81 -2.71 11.12
N LEU A 99 6.83 -2.64 10.28
CA LEU A 99 7.64 -3.76 9.86
C LEU A 99 9.08 -3.57 10.29
N ARG A 100 9.75 -4.69 10.54
CA ARG A 100 11.18 -4.74 10.84
C ARG A 100 11.89 -5.79 10.00
N SER A 101 13.02 -5.41 9.43
CA SER A 101 13.91 -6.31 8.71
C SER A 101 14.84 -7.05 9.66
N ALA A 102 15.50 -8.11 9.18
CA ALA A 102 16.57 -8.79 9.92
C ALA A 102 17.77 -7.87 10.21
N ASN A 103 17.98 -6.84 9.39
CA ASN A 103 19.03 -5.82 9.59
C ASN A 103 18.60 -4.67 10.52
N ASP A 104 17.48 -4.82 11.23
CA ASP A 104 16.86 -3.80 12.10
C ASP A 104 16.34 -2.55 11.36
N ASP A 105 16.29 -2.58 10.03
CA ASP A 105 15.62 -1.53 9.25
C ASP A 105 14.13 -1.49 9.58
N GLY A 106 13.60 -0.29 9.80
CA GLY A 106 12.18 -0.04 10.01
C GLY A 106 11.45 0.29 8.71
N ALA A 107 10.21 -0.16 8.59
CA ALA A 107 9.34 0.25 7.50
C ALA A 107 7.87 0.31 7.94
N SER A 108 7.04 0.99 7.14
CA SER A 108 5.60 1.05 7.36
C SER A 108 4.86 0.63 6.09
N VAL A 109 3.88 -0.25 6.24
CA VAL A 109 2.94 -0.65 5.20
C VAL A 109 1.56 -0.10 5.51
N ARG A 110 0.85 0.40 4.50
CA ARG A 110 -0.54 0.82 4.65
C ARG A 110 -1.47 0.00 3.78
N VAL A 111 -2.60 -0.40 4.35
CA VAL A 111 -3.69 -1.10 3.65
C VAL A 111 -5.04 -0.49 4.03
N PRO A 112 -6.06 -0.56 3.16
CA PRO A 112 -7.42 -0.19 3.54
C PRO A 112 -7.93 -1.07 4.68
N VAL A 113 -8.63 -0.48 5.66
CA VAL A 113 -9.15 -1.22 6.85
C VAL A 113 -10.06 -2.39 6.49
N LYS A 114 -10.77 -2.31 5.35
CA LYS A 114 -11.66 -3.37 4.88
C LYS A 114 -10.99 -4.39 3.95
N SER A 115 -9.65 -4.36 3.83
CA SER A 115 -8.94 -5.31 2.98
C SER A 115 -8.99 -6.72 3.56
N ARG A 116 -9.03 -7.73 2.68
CA ARG A 116 -9.00 -9.15 3.04
C ARG A 116 -7.69 -9.59 3.71
N CYS A 117 -6.61 -8.81 3.57
CA CYS A 117 -5.35 -9.11 4.22
C CYS A 117 -5.27 -8.60 5.65
N VAL A 118 -6.20 -7.76 6.11
CA VAL A 118 -6.17 -7.18 7.46
C VAL A 118 -6.24 -8.28 8.53
N PRO A 119 -7.17 -9.26 8.47
CA PRO A 119 -7.17 -10.35 9.44
C PRO A 119 -5.86 -11.14 9.45
N VAL A 120 -5.31 -11.43 8.27
CA VAL A 120 -4.03 -12.17 8.13
C VAL A 120 -2.87 -11.40 8.73
N LEU A 121 -2.79 -10.09 8.51
CA LEU A 121 -1.71 -9.25 9.05
C LEU A 121 -1.89 -8.98 10.55
N ASP A 122 -3.12 -8.84 11.02
CA ASP A 122 -3.42 -8.66 12.45
C ASP A 122 -3.03 -9.91 13.27
N GLU A 123 -3.13 -11.12 12.70
CA GLU A 123 -2.63 -12.36 13.32
C GLU A 123 -1.10 -12.39 13.49
N LEU A 124 -0.36 -11.56 12.74
CA LEU A 124 1.11 -11.49 12.81
C LEU A 124 1.62 -10.45 13.81
N VAL A 125 0.73 -9.63 14.37
CA VAL A 125 1.10 -8.63 15.37
C VAL A 125 1.46 -9.36 16.68
N PRO A 126 2.64 -9.12 17.27
CA PRO A 126 3.07 -9.75 18.53
C PRO A 126 2.15 -9.45 19.73
#